data_AF-N1ZAU8-F1
#
_entry.id   AF-N1ZAU8-F1
#
_cell.length_a   1.000
_cell.length_b   1.000
_cell.length_c   1.000
_cell.angle_alpha   90.00
_cell.angle_beta   90.00
_cell.angle_gamma   90.00
#
_symmetry.space_group_name_H-M   'P 1'
#
loop_
_entity.id
_entity.type
_entity.pdbx_description
1 polymer ?
#
loop_
_entity_poly.entity_id
_entity_poly.type
_entity_poly.pdbx_seq_one_letter_code
_entity_poly.pdbx_strand_id
1 'polypeptide(L)'
;MITYDVFKELFYMFSDEPEFEVYFKNNSIMYRITKYKDYVTFQKSGSGEMRYKNLDELYHSELIDGICLKTDWENIEDIILWPMFDFSCPSDIEKIRKIYEMYGSV
;
A
#
# COMPACT_ATOMS: atom_id res chain seq x y z
N MET A 1 -10.21 -2.52 7.93
CA MET A 1 -9.17 -2.09 6.97
C MET A 1 -8.96 -0.58 7.11
N ILE A 2 -7.74 -0.08 6.94
CA ILE A 2 -7.44 1.35 6.91
C ILE A 2 -8.04 2.01 5.67
N THR A 3 -8.39 3.30 5.74
CA THR A 3 -8.86 4.04 4.55
C THR A 3 -7.70 4.31 3.59
N TYR A 4 -8.02 4.62 2.33
CA TYR A 4 -7.00 5.04 1.36
C TYR A 4 -6.22 6.27 1.82
N ASP A 5 -6.89 7.24 2.45
CA ASP A 5 -6.22 8.45 2.95
C ASP A 5 -5.17 8.12 4.03
N VAL A 6 -5.50 7.21 4.96
CA VAL A 6 -4.55 6.73 5.97
C VAL A 6 -3.40 5.98 5.31
N PHE A 7 -3.68 5.08 4.35
CA PHE A 7 -2.63 4.40 3.59
C PHE A 7 -1.72 5.39 2.84
N LYS A 8 -2.29 6.42 2.22
CA LYS A 8 -1.57 7.44 1.49
C LYS A 8 -0.62 8.23 2.39
N GLU A 9 -1.07 8.63 3.57
CA GLU A 9 -0.22 9.29 4.56
C GLU A 9 0.98 8.39 4.92
N LEU A 10 0.70 7.13 5.27
CA LEU A 10 1.73 6.14 5.60
C LEU A 10 2.72 5.92 4.46
N PHE A 11 2.22 5.76 3.23
CA PHE A 11 3.02 5.60 2.02
C PHE A 11 4.01 6.75 1.84
N TYR A 12 3.61 7.99 2.12
CA TYR A 12 4.49 9.15 1.97
C TYR A 12 5.45 9.36 3.14
N MET A 13 5.15 8.84 4.34
CA MET A 13 6.05 8.93 5.49
C MET A 13 7.34 8.11 5.34
N PHE A 14 7.27 6.94 4.71
CA PHE A 14 8.45 6.09 4.55
C PHE A 14 9.34 6.62 3.42
N SER A 15 10.62 6.90 3.70
CA SER A 15 11.60 7.37 2.71
C SER A 15 12.19 6.24 1.87
N ASP A 16 12.30 5.04 2.46
CA ASP A 16 13.13 3.95 1.95
C ASP A 16 12.26 2.90 1.25
N GLU A 17 12.00 3.13 -0.04
CA GLU A 17 11.36 2.22 -1.01
C GLU A 17 10.44 1.13 -0.41
N PRO A 18 9.39 1.50 0.36
CA PRO A 18 8.54 0.54 1.04
C PRO A 18 7.80 -0.37 0.05
N GLU A 19 7.69 -1.64 0.42
CA GLU A 19 6.88 -2.65 -0.28
C GLU A 19 5.63 -2.98 0.55
N PHE A 20 4.46 -2.71 -0.03
CA PHE A 20 3.16 -3.04 0.56
C PHE A 20 2.58 -4.24 -0.16
N GLU A 21 2.47 -5.38 0.51
CA GLU A 21 1.67 -6.50 0.02
C GLU A 21 0.18 -6.19 0.23
N VAL A 22 -0.63 -6.49 -0.78
CA VAL A 22 -2.07 -6.24 -0.81
C VAL A 22 -2.79 -7.52 -1.16
N TYR A 23 -3.74 -7.90 -0.32
CA TYR A 23 -4.57 -9.09 -0.47
C TYR A 23 -6.03 -8.67 -0.58
N PHE A 24 -6.76 -9.25 -1.55
CA PHE A 24 -8.18 -8.97 -1.75
C PHE A 24 -9.04 -10.12 -1.24
N LYS A 25 -10.23 -9.79 -0.74
CA LYS A 25 -11.21 -10.78 -0.25
C LYS A 25 -11.50 -11.82 -1.31
N ASN A 26 -11.52 -13.09 -0.90
CA ASN A 26 -11.75 -14.25 -1.78
C ASN A 26 -10.74 -14.37 -2.94
N ASN A 27 -9.56 -13.73 -2.83
CA ASN A 27 -8.49 -13.82 -3.82
C ASN A 27 -7.18 -14.18 -3.12
N SER A 28 -6.62 -15.35 -3.42
CA SER A 28 -5.35 -15.81 -2.85
C SER A 28 -4.11 -15.22 -3.55
N ILE A 29 -4.30 -14.35 -4.54
CA ILE A 29 -3.21 -13.68 -5.25
C ILE A 29 -2.67 -12.55 -4.37
N MET A 30 -1.36 -12.59 -4.14
CA MET A 30 -0.62 -11.46 -3.57
C MET A 30 -0.35 -10.42 -4.66
N TYR A 31 -0.74 -9.18 -4.37
CA TYR A 31 -0.32 -8.01 -5.13
C TYR A 31 0.65 -7.18 -4.30
N ARG A 32 1.45 -6.35 -4.97
CA ARG A 32 2.45 -5.50 -4.33
C ARG A 32 2.36 -4.08 -4.86
N ILE A 33 2.35 -3.11 -3.96
CA ILE A 33 2.59 -1.70 -4.25
C ILE A 33 4.00 -1.36 -3.74
N THR A 34 4.92 -0.96 -4.63
CA THR A 34 6.27 -0.55 -4.23
C THR A 34 6.49 0.92 -4.53
N LYS A 35 6.93 1.67 -3.53
CA LYS A 35 7.33 3.08 -3.71
C LYS A 35 8.77 3.14 -4.20
N TYR A 36 9.01 3.96 -5.22
CA TYR A 36 10.34 4.39 -5.61
C TYR A 36 10.44 5.91 -5.48
N LYS A 37 11.66 6.43 -5.61
CA LYS A 37 11.92 7.87 -5.52
C LYS A 37 11.03 8.72 -6.43
N ASP A 38 10.83 8.28 -7.67
CA ASP A 38 10.18 9.06 -8.73
C ASP A 38 8.93 8.39 -9.33
N TYR A 39 8.52 7.23 -8.81
CA TYR A 39 7.39 6.46 -9.33
C TYR A 39 6.89 5.45 -8.30
N VAL A 40 5.78 4.80 -8.61
CA VAL A 40 5.22 3.69 -7.84
C VAL A 40 4.95 2.53 -8.78
N THR A 41 5.04 1.30 -8.29
CA THR A 41 4.67 0.12 -9.08
C THR A 41 3.50 -0.63 -8.46
N PHE A 42 2.71 -1.29 -9.31
CA PHE A 42 1.76 -2.31 -8.93
C PHE A 42 2.16 -3.62 -9.60
N GLN A 43 2.22 -4.69 -8.83
CA GLN A 43 2.65 -6.00 -9.32
C GLN A 43 1.72 -7.09 -8.80
N LYS A 44 1.38 -8.04 -9.67
CA LYS A 44 0.82 -9.34 -9.26
C LYS A 44 1.96 -10.33 -9.07
N SER A 45 1.93 -11.14 -8.02
CA SER A 45 2.95 -12.17 -7.79
C SER A 45 3.16 -13.06 -9.03
N GLY A 46 4.40 -13.21 -9.45
CA GLY A 46 4.78 -13.94 -10.67
C GLY A 46 4.59 -13.17 -12.00
N SER A 47 4.24 -11.88 -11.96
CA SER A 47 4.14 -11.01 -13.13
C SER A 47 5.18 -9.88 -13.11
N GLY A 48 5.28 -9.13 -14.21
CA GLY A 48 6.10 -7.93 -14.29
C GLY A 48 5.49 -6.76 -13.51
N GLU A 49 6.34 -5.83 -13.08
CA GLU A 49 5.90 -4.60 -12.42
C GLU A 49 5.30 -3.63 -13.43
N MET A 50 4.11 -3.10 -13.11
CA MET A 50 3.51 -1.99 -13.85
C MET A 50 3.84 -0.68 -13.17
N ARG A 51 4.41 0.26 -13.91
CA ARG A 51 4.88 1.55 -13.39
C ARG A 51 3.82 2.64 -13.56
N TYR A 52 3.65 3.42 -12.51
CA TYR A 52 2.80 4.61 -12.46
C TYR A 52 3.63 5.78 -11.92
N LYS A 53 3.35 7.00 -12.36
CA LYS A 53 4.05 8.22 -11.99
C LYS A 53 4.00 8.51 -10.49
N ASN A 54 2.86 8.23 -9.86
CA ASN A 54 2.65 8.47 -8.43
C ASN A 54 1.45 7.67 -7.91
N LEU A 55 1.20 7.75 -6.60
CA LEU A 55 0.13 7.00 -5.96
C LEU A 55 -1.28 7.41 -6.42
N ASP A 56 -1.47 8.67 -6.85
CA ASP A 56 -2.76 9.16 -7.33
C ASP A 56 -3.11 8.56 -8.70
N GLU A 57 -2.13 8.46 -9.60
CA GLU A 57 -2.31 7.77 -10.88
C GLU A 57 -2.59 6.28 -10.66
N LEU A 58 -1.82 5.60 -9.80
CA LEU A 58 -2.04 4.20 -9.46
C LEU A 58 -3.45 3.98 -8.90
N TYR A 59 -3.92 4.87 -8.02
CA TYR A 59 -5.24 4.77 -7.39
C TYR A 59 -6.40 4.88 -8.39
N HIS A 60 -6.23 5.68 -9.45
CA HIS A 60 -7.25 5.91 -10.47
C HIS A 60 -7.14 5.01 -11.71
N SER A 61 -6.08 4.23 -11.82
CA SER A 61 -5.83 3.39 -13.00
C SER A 61 -6.63 2.08 -12.98
N GLU A 62 -6.87 1.53 -14.17
CA GLU A 62 -7.24 0.12 -14.33
C GLU A 62 -5.95 -0.70 -14.29
N LEU A 63 -5.82 -1.53 -13.26
CA LEU A 63 -4.64 -2.33 -12.97
C LEU A 63 -4.80 -3.76 -13.55
N ILE A 64 -3.76 -4.57 -13.38
CA ILE A 64 -3.83 -6.00 -13.72
C ILE A 64 -5.02 -6.68 -13.04
N ASP A 65 -5.59 -7.67 -13.72
CA ASP A 65 -6.83 -8.36 -13.32
C ASP A 65 -8.09 -7.46 -13.23
N GLY A 66 -8.05 -6.27 -13.83
CA GLY A 66 -9.18 -5.33 -13.85
C GLY A 66 -9.43 -4.62 -12.52
N ILE A 67 -8.44 -4.65 -11.62
CA ILE A 67 -8.52 -3.99 -10.30
C ILE A 67 -8.46 -2.47 -10.48
N CYS A 68 -9.28 -1.73 -9.75
CA CYS A 68 -9.13 -0.29 -9.59
C CYS A 68 -9.20 0.06 -8.10
N LEU A 69 -8.09 0.52 -7.51
CA LEU A 69 -8.04 0.77 -6.06
C LEU A 69 -9.08 1.79 -5.59
N LYS A 70 -9.47 2.74 -6.44
CA LYS A 70 -10.53 3.69 -6.13
C LYS A 70 -11.89 3.04 -5.86
N THR A 71 -12.26 2.02 -6.61
CA THR A 71 -13.54 1.32 -6.45
C THR A 71 -13.43 0.07 -5.58
N ASP A 72 -12.26 -0.54 -5.55
CA ASP A 72 -12.04 -1.84 -4.94
C ASP A 72 -11.37 -1.77 -3.56
N TRP A 73 -11.12 -0.58 -3.01
CA TRP A 73 -10.47 -0.41 -1.72
C TRP A 73 -11.14 -1.21 -0.60
N GLU A 74 -12.48 -1.19 -0.57
CA GLU A 74 -13.29 -1.90 0.42
C GLU A 74 -13.22 -3.44 0.28
N ASN A 75 -12.69 -3.94 -0.84
CA ASN A 75 -12.46 -5.36 -1.10
C ASN A 75 -11.06 -5.82 -0.65
N ILE A 76 -10.19 -4.91 -0.21
CA ILE A 76 -8.90 -5.27 0.36
C ILE A 76 -9.13 -5.94 1.73
N GLU A 77 -8.58 -7.13 1.88
CA GLU A 77 -8.62 -7.93 3.11
C GLU A 77 -7.45 -7.57 4.02
N ASP A 78 -6.23 -7.50 3.47
CA ASP A 78 -5.01 -7.21 4.21
C ASP A 78 -4.03 -6.31 3.45
N ILE A 79 -3.30 -5.47 4.19
CA ILE A 79 -2.15 -4.70 3.71
C ILE A 79 -0.98 -4.91 4.66
N ILE A 80 0.13 -5.44 4.16
CA ILE A 80 1.32 -5.77 4.95
C ILE A 80 2.50 -4.95 4.43
N LEU A 81 3.10 -4.11 5.27
CA LEU A 81 4.42 -3.51 5.01
C LEU A 81 5.50 -4.53 5.37
N TRP A 82 6.08 -5.18 4.38
CA TRP A 82 7.12 -6.15 4.64
C TRP A 82 8.47 -5.45 4.91
N PRO A 83 9.28 -5.90 5.90
CA PRO A 83 9.00 -6.88 6.96
C PRO A 83 8.53 -6.21 8.28
N MET A 84 8.09 -4.95 8.25
CA MET A 84 7.98 -4.11 9.45
C MET A 84 6.61 -4.10 10.14
N PHE A 85 5.49 -4.02 9.41
CA PHE A 85 4.17 -3.76 10.01
C PHE A 85 3.03 -4.45 9.25
N ASP A 86 2.09 -5.02 10.01
CA ASP A 86 0.80 -5.48 9.49
C ASP A 86 -0.27 -4.41 9.77
N PHE A 87 -0.79 -3.73 8.74
CA PHE A 87 -1.76 -2.65 8.93
C PHE A 87 -3.18 -3.15 9.20
N SER A 88 -3.42 -4.46 9.14
CA SER A 88 -4.66 -5.07 9.62
C SER A 88 -4.62 -5.33 11.12
N CYS A 89 -3.44 -5.28 11.75
CA CYS A 89 -3.26 -5.47 13.18
C CYS A 89 -3.37 -4.13 13.96
N PRO A 90 -4.37 -3.95 14.85
CA PRO A 90 -4.54 -2.71 15.62
C PRO A 90 -3.32 -2.30 16.45
N SER A 91 -2.56 -3.27 16.95
CA SER A 91 -1.37 -3.00 17.76
C SER A 91 -0.19 -2.45 16.94
N ASP A 92 -0.09 -2.80 15.67
CA ASP A 92 0.92 -2.25 14.77
C ASP A 92 0.55 -0.84 14.32
N ILE A 93 -0.74 -0.56 14.10
CA ILE A 93 -1.25 0.81 13.89
C ILE A 93 -0.84 1.72 15.05
N GLU A 94 -1.00 1.27 16.30
CA GLU A 94 -0.60 2.05 17.49
C GLU A 94 0.92 2.32 17.53
N LYS A 95 1.75 1.35 17.13
CA LYS A 95 3.21 1.52 17.04
C LYS A 95 3.56 2.57 15.98
N ILE A 96 2.90 2.52 14.82
CA ILE A 96 3.11 3.49 13.75
C ILE A 96 2.71 4.90 14.19
N ARG A 97 1.59 5.05 14.92
CA ARG A 97 1.20 6.35 15.50
C ARG A 97 2.26 6.89 16.45
N LYS A 98 2.86 6.04 17.29
CA LYS A 98 3.97 6.47 18.16
C LYS A 98 5.22 6.85 17.38
N ILE A 99 5.54 6.14 16.30
CA ILE A 99 6.63 6.52 15.39
C ILE A 99 6.32 7.87 14.73
N TYR A 100 5.08 8.10 14.31
CA TYR A 100 4.61 9.38 13.78
C TYR A 100 4.81 10.52 14.79
N GLU A 101 4.41 10.33 16.06
CA GLU A 101 4.57 11.33 17.11
C GLU A 101 6.04 11.60 17.45
N MET A 102 6.92 10.60 17.33
CA MET A 102 8.34 10.74 17.65
C MET A 102 9.19 11.32 16.52
N TYR A 103 8.87 11.00 15.26
CA TYR A 103 9.71 11.32 14.09
C TYR A 103 9.00 12.16 13.02
N GLY A 104 7.67 12.32 13.11
CA GLY A 104 6.87 13.18 12.24
C GLY A 104 6.95 14.64 12.66
N SER A 105 8.08 15.29 12.38
CA SER A 105 8.17 16.75 12.36
C SER A 105 9.25 17.18 11.38
N VAL A 106 8.83 17.53 10.16
CA VAL A 106 8.99 18.88 9.58
C VAL A 106 7.78 19.19 8.71
#